data_AF-A0A2K6APQ7-F1
#
_entry.id   AF-A0A2K6APQ7-F1
#
_cell.length_a   1.000
_cell.length_b   1.000
_cell.length_c   1.000
_cell.angle_alpha   90.00
_cell.angle_beta   90.00
_cell.angle_gamma   90.00
#
_symmetry.space_group_name_H-M   'P 1'
#
loop_
_entity.id
_entity.type
_entity.pdbx_description
1 polymer ?
#
loop_
_entity_poly.entity_id
_entity_poly.type
_entity_poly.pdbx_seq_one_letter_code
_entity_poly.pdbx_strand_id
1 'polypeptide(L)'
;RPSPRRSPDRLLRKLGQHAHPFFFTIPQNLPCSVTLQPGPEDTGKACGVDFEIRAFCAKSLEEKSHKRNSVRLVIRKVQFAPEKPGPQPSAETTRHFLMSDRSLHLEASLDKELYYHGEPLNVNVHVTNNSTKTVKKIKVSVRQYADICLFSTAQYKCPVAQLEQDDQVSPSSTFCKVYTITPLLSDNREKRGLALDGKLKHEDTNLASSTIVKEGANKEVLGILVSYRVKVKLVVSRGGDVSVELPFVLMHPKPHDHTPLPRPQSAAPETDVPVDTNLIEFDTNYATDDDIVFEDFARLRLKGMKDDDYDDQLC
;
A
#
# COMPACT_ATOMS: atom_id res chain seq x y z
N ARG A 1 -10.74 -23.39 -1.83
CA ARG A 1 -12.18 -23.34 -2.20
C ARG A 1 -12.64 -21.91 -1.92
N PRO A 2 -13.16 -21.15 -2.90
CA PRO A 2 -13.65 -19.80 -2.62
C PRO A 2 -14.78 -19.85 -1.59
N SER A 3 -14.92 -18.79 -0.79
CA SER A 3 -15.93 -18.70 0.26
C SER A 3 -17.36 -18.77 -0.31
N PRO A 4 -18.35 -19.27 0.44
CA PRO A 4 -19.72 -19.49 -0.04
C PRO A 4 -20.41 -18.24 -0.60
N ARG A 5 -20.00 -17.04 -0.18
CA ARG A 5 -20.59 -15.75 -0.59
C ARG A 5 -20.14 -15.24 -1.97
N ARG A 6 -19.17 -15.90 -2.62
CA ARG A 6 -18.62 -15.48 -3.93
C ARG A 6 -18.67 -16.62 -4.96
N SER A 7 -19.74 -17.42 -4.97
CA SER A 7 -19.89 -18.46 -5.98
C SER A 7 -20.30 -17.86 -7.34
N PRO A 8 -19.62 -18.22 -8.44
CA PRO A 8 -20.08 -17.89 -9.79
C PRO A 8 -21.53 -18.31 -10.04
N ASP A 9 -21.94 -19.41 -9.40
CA ASP A 9 -23.29 -19.98 -9.48
C ASP A 9 -24.40 -18.98 -9.19
N ARG A 10 -24.16 -18.01 -8.29
CA ARG A 10 -25.15 -16.99 -7.96
C ARG A 10 -25.30 -15.94 -9.06
N LEU A 11 -24.17 -15.49 -9.62
CA LEU A 11 -24.16 -14.55 -10.73
C LEU A 11 -24.77 -15.17 -11.99
N LEU A 12 -24.49 -16.45 -12.23
CA LEU A 12 -25.07 -17.24 -13.32
C LEU A 12 -26.59 -17.32 -13.22
N ARG A 13 -27.13 -17.57 -12.01
CA ARG A 13 -28.58 -17.57 -11.77
C ARG A 13 -29.22 -16.20 -12.03
N LYS A 14 -28.55 -15.11 -11.63
CA LYS A 14 -29.07 -13.74 -11.81
C LYS A 14 -29.01 -13.24 -13.26
N LEU A 15 -27.95 -13.59 -14.01
CA LEU A 15 -27.72 -13.12 -15.38
C LEU A 15 -28.37 -14.01 -16.45
N GLY A 16 -28.76 -15.25 -16.10
CA GLY A 16 -29.49 -16.16 -16.98
C GLY A 16 -28.61 -16.94 -17.95
N GLN A 17 -29.25 -17.50 -18.99
CA GLN A 17 -28.68 -18.54 -19.88
C GLN A 17 -27.46 -18.12 -20.71
N HIS A 18 -27.22 -16.81 -20.88
CA HIS A 18 -26.09 -16.28 -21.67
C HIS A 18 -24.88 -15.93 -20.80
N ALA A 19 -24.93 -16.22 -19.50
CA ALA A 19 -23.83 -15.98 -18.59
C ALA A 19 -22.82 -17.13 -18.65
N HIS A 20 -21.56 -16.80 -18.93
CA HIS A 20 -20.47 -17.76 -18.99
C HIS A 20 -19.42 -17.43 -17.94
N PRO A 21 -19.06 -18.37 -17.04
CA PRO A 21 -18.07 -18.10 -16.01
C PRO A 21 -16.66 -18.15 -16.61
N PHE A 22 -15.78 -17.31 -16.08
CA PHE A 22 -14.35 -17.35 -16.35
C PHE A 22 -13.57 -17.21 -15.04
N PHE A 23 -12.36 -17.76 -14.99
CA PHE A 23 -11.47 -17.60 -13.86
C PHE A 23 -10.02 -17.48 -14.34
N PHE A 24 -9.23 -16.69 -13.62
CA PHE A 24 -7.80 -16.56 -13.84
C PHE A 24 -7.07 -16.81 -12.53
N THR A 25 -5.99 -17.59 -12.59
CA THR A 25 -5.08 -17.76 -11.46
C THR A 25 -3.85 -16.90 -11.71
N ILE A 26 -3.65 -15.87 -10.88
CA ILE A 26 -2.47 -15.00 -10.98
C ILE A 26 -1.28 -15.72 -10.32
N PRO A 27 -0.18 -15.98 -11.04
CA PRO A 27 1.03 -16.56 -10.46
C PRO A 27 1.57 -15.70 -9.31
N GLN A 28 2.02 -16.34 -8.22
CA GLN A 28 2.45 -15.63 -7.02
C GLN A 28 3.72 -14.80 -7.23
N ASN A 29 4.58 -15.21 -8.16
CA ASN A 29 5.86 -14.59 -8.49
C ASN A 29 5.76 -13.32 -9.35
N LEU A 30 4.56 -12.95 -9.81
CA LEU A 30 4.38 -11.70 -10.53
C LEU A 30 4.51 -10.49 -9.59
N PRO A 31 4.98 -9.34 -10.08
CA PRO A 31 4.97 -8.11 -9.30
C PRO A 31 3.56 -7.63 -8.96
N CYS A 32 3.48 -6.76 -7.96
CA CYS A 32 2.25 -6.05 -7.63
C CYS A 32 2.05 -4.87 -8.58
N SER A 33 0.82 -4.36 -8.63
CA SER A 33 0.54 -3.15 -9.39
C SER A 33 1.27 -1.98 -8.79
N VAL A 34 2.09 -1.34 -9.61
CA VAL A 34 2.88 -0.19 -9.18
C VAL A 34 3.10 0.74 -10.36
N THR A 35 2.99 2.05 -10.13
CA THR A 35 3.14 3.08 -11.15
C THR A 35 4.09 4.14 -10.63
N LEU A 36 5.12 4.47 -11.40
CA LEU A 36 5.99 5.59 -11.12
C LEU A 36 5.37 6.87 -11.67
N GLN A 37 5.29 7.87 -10.83
CA GLN A 37 4.82 9.19 -11.21
C GLN A 37 5.81 9.85 -12.18
N PRO A 38 5.39 10.19 -13.40
CA PRO A 38 6.24 10.87 -14.38
C PRO A 38 6.59 12.28 -13.91
N GLY A 39 7.70 12.83 -14.43
CA GLY A 39 8.03 14.23 -14.27
C GLY A 39 7.22 15.14 -15.20
N PRO A 40 7.21 16.45 -14.92
CA PRO A 40 6.55 17.42 -15.79
C PRO A 40 7.14 17.45 -17.22
N GLU A 41 8.42 17.11 -17.37
CA GLU A 41 9.12 17.02 -18.66
C GLU A 41 8.95 15.65 -19.35
N ASP A 42 8.44 14.64 -18.63
CA ASP A 42 8.29 13.28 -19.16
C ASP A 42 6.98 13.18 -19.95
N THR A 43 7.06 13.44 -21.26
CA THR A 43 5.93 13.30 -22.19
C THR A 43 5.77 11.83 -22.61
N GLY A 44 5.03 11.06 -21.82
CA GLY A 44 4.80 9.64 -22.12
C GLY A 44 3.92 8.92 -21.11
N LYS A 45 3.55 7.68 -21.44
CA LYS A 45 2.80 6.81 -20.52
C LYS A 45 3.66 6.54 -19.27
N ALA A 46 3.06 6.68 -18.09
CA ALA A 46 3.71 6.38 -16.83
C ALA A 46 4.33 4.96 -16.83
N CYS A 47 5.56 4.84 -16.32
CA CYS A 47 6.24 3.55 -16.19
C CYS A 47 5.59 2.77 -15.04
N GLY A 48 5.15 1.55 -15.28
CA GLY A 48 4.47 0.77 -14.26
C GLY A 48 4.07 -0.63 -14.69
N VAL A 49 3.58 -1.38 -13.72
CA VAL A 49 3.02 -2.73 -13.87
C VAL A 49 1.51 -2.63 -13.67
N ASP A 50 0.76 -2.87 -14.75
CA ASP A 50 -0.69 -2.95 -14.73
C ASP A 50 -1.17 -4.36 -15.06
N PHE A 51 -2.28 -4.78 -14.47
CA PHE A 51 -2.94 -6.05 -14.81
C PHE A 51 -4.21 -5.74 -15.58
N GLU A 52 -4.38 -6.40 -16.73
CA GLU A 52 -5.45 -6.08 -17.65
C GLU A 52 -6.24 -7.34 -18.02
N ILE A 53 -7.56 -7.27 -17.82
CA ILE A 53 -8.51 -8.27 -18.29
C ILE A 53 -9.11 -7.76 -19.59
N ARG A 54 -8.98 -8.55 -20.65
CA ARG A 54 -9.63 -8.31 -21.94
C ARG A 54 -10.64 -9.41 -22.23
N ALA A 55 -11.84 -9.02 -22.61
CA ALA A 55 -12.84 -9.89 -23.20
C ALA A 55 -13.19 -9.34 -24.58
N PHE A 56 -13.19 -10.17 -25.62
CA PHE A 56 -13.54 -9.74 -26.97
C PHE A 56 -14.21 -10.86 -27.75
N CYS A 57 -15.05 -10.50 -28.71
CA CYS A 57 -15.67 -11.47 -29.62
C CYS A 57 -14.83 -11.59 -30.90
N ALA A 58 -14.44 -12.82 -31.25
CA ALA A 58 -13.74 -13.13 -32.48
C ALA A 58 -14.24 -14.46 -33.03
N LYS A 59 -14.23 -14.63 -34.36
CA LYS A 59 -14.60 -15.89 -35.02
C LYS A 59 -13.44 -16.89 -35.02
N SER A 60 -12.20 -16.40 -35.01
CA SER A 60 -10.98 -17.21 -34.92
C SER A 60 -9.97 -16.57 -33.96
N LEU A 61 -9.01 -17.36 -33.47
CA LEU A 61 -7.95 -16.88 -32.57
C LEU A 61 -6.96 -15.90 -33.24
N GLU A 62 -6.91 -15.92 -34.58
CA GLU A 62 -6.00 -15.10 -35.40
C GLU A 62 -6.63 -13.75 -35.80
N GLU A 63 -7.94 -13.60 -35.62
CA GLU A 63 -8.66 -12.37 -35.95
C GLU A 63 -8.27 -11.25 -34.98
N LYS A 64 -7.94 -10.07 -35.53
CA LYS A 64 -7.65 -8.90 -34.72
C LYS A 64 -8.91 -8.47 -33.97
N SER A 65 -8.81 -8.36 -32.65
CA SER A 65 -9.89 -7.83 -31.81
C SER A 65 -10.30 -6.42 -32.25
N HIS A 66 -11.62 -6.16 -32.37
CA HIS A 66 -12.14 -4.83 -32.69
C HIS A 66 -12.56 -4.08 -31.42
N LYS A 67 -12.35 -2.75 -31.37
CA LYS A 67 -12.73 -1.93 -30.21
C LYS A 67 -14.22 -2.07 -29.84
N ARG A 68 -15.09 -2.07 -30.85
CA ARG A 68 -16.56 -2.14 -30.70
C ARG A 68 -17.08 -3.40 -29.99
N ASN A 69 -16.32 -4.49 -30.00
CA ASN A 69 -16.73 -5.77 -29.42
C ASN A 69 -15.69 -6.29 -28.43
N SER A 70 -14.92 -5.38 -27.83
CA SER A 70 -13.93 -5.66 -26.82
C SER A 70 -14.20 -4.84 -25.56
N VAL A 71 -14.11 -5.48 -24.41
CA VAL A 71 -14.15 -4.86 -23.09
C VAL A 71 -12.80 -5.02 -22.44
N ARG A 72 -12.30 -3.94 -21.83
CA ARG A 72 -11.00 -3.85 -21.18
C ARG A 72 -11.17 -3.37 -19.75
N LEU A 73 -10.66 -4.13 -18.78
CA LEU A 73 -10.69 -3.78 -17.36
C LEU A 73 -9.27 -3.82 -16.79
N VAL A 74 -8.83 -2.74 -16.15
CA VAL A 74 -7.53 -2.67 -15.48
C VAL A 74 -7.69 -2.95 -13.99
N ILE A 75 -7.24 -4.13 -13.56
CA ILE A 75 -7.26 -4.57 -12.16
C ILE A 75 -5.92 -4.26 -11.48
N ARG A 76 -5.93 -4.19 -10.14
CA ARG A 76 -4.71 -4.02 -9.35
C ARG A 76 -4.40 -5.30 -8.59
N LYS A 77 -3.14 -5.74 -8.65
CA LYS A 77 -2.63 -6.79 -7.76
C LYS A 77 -2.01 -6.12 -6.55
N VAL A 78 -2.61 -6.28 -5.38
CA VAL A 78 -2.13 -5.70 -4.12
C VAL A 78 -1.53 -6.80 -3.24
N GLN A 79 -0.43 -6.48 -2.57
CA GLN A 79 0.13 -7.33 -1.53
C GLN A 79 -0.32 -6.83 -0.15
N PHE A 80 -0.90 -7.73 0.64
CA PHE A 80 -1.24 -7.45 2.02
C PHE A 80 -0.12 -7.83 2.97
N ALA A 81 -0.11 -7.19 4.13
CA ALA A 81 0.86 -7.45 5.19
C ALA A 81 0.89 -8.93 5.61
N PRO A 82 2.08 -9.51 5.89
CA PRO A 82 2.18 -10.79 6.57
C PRO A 82 1.55 -10.73 7.97
N GLU A 83 1.13 -11.90 8.49
CA GLU A 83 0.50 -12.00 9.82
C GLU A 83 1.48 -11.81 10.97
N LYS A 84 2.74 -12.18 10.76
CA LYS A 84 3.77 -12.08 11.80
C LYS A 84 4.55 -10.78 11.58
N PRO A 85 4.46 -9.81 12.50
CA PRO A 85 5.38 -8.68 12.49
C PRO A 85 6.80 -9.20 12.76
N GLY A 86 7.79 -8.69 12.05
CA GLY A 86 9.19 -9.00 12.34
C GLY A 86 9.76 -8.09 13.43
N PRO A 87 11.08 -8.17 13.67
CA PRO A 87 11.73 -7.52 14.81
C PRO A 87 11.74 -5.99 14.65
N GLN A 88 11.69 -5.29 15.78
CA GLN A 88 11.83 -3.82 15.82
C GLN A 88 13.14 -3.39 15.13
N PRO A 89 13.06 -2.52 14.09
CA PRO A 89 14.24 -1.94 13.47
C PRO A 89 14.98 -1.01 14.45
N SER A 90 16.28 -1.22 14.60
CA SER A 90 17.19 -0.33 15.34
C SER A 90 18.48 -0.10 14.56
N ALA A 91 19.08 1.07 14.75
CA ALA A 91 20.35 1.45 14.14
C ALA A 91 21.05 2.48 15.00
N GLU A 92 22.37 2.31 15.14
CA GLU A 92 23.21 3.22 15.90
C GLU A 92 24.44 3.65 15.10
N THR A 93 25.00 4.80 15.43
CA THR A 93 26.26 5.27 14.87
C THR A 93 26.98 6.17 15.86
N THR A 94 28.31 6.09 15.84
CA THR A 94 29.17 6.92 16.68
C THR A 94 30.08 7.75 15.78
N ARG A 95 30.08 9.07 15.98
CA ARG A 95 30.93 10.01 15.24
C ARG A 95 31.96 10.63 16.17
N HIS A 96 33.22 10.56 15.76
CA HIS A 96 34.31 11.34 16.36
C HIS A 96 34.52 12.61 15.52
N PHE A 97 34.71 13.75 16.19
CA PHE A 97 34.99 15.03 15.54
C PHE A 97 36.46 15.38 15.65
N LEU A 98 37.01 16.01 14.61
CA LEU A 98 38.37 16.55 14.67
C LEU A 98 38.46 17.56 15.83
N MET A 99 39.47 17.40 16.69
CA MET A 99 39.69 18.20 17.92
C MET A 99 38.66 17.97 19.05
N SER A 100 38.01 16.82 19.09
CA SER A 100 37.24 16.34 20.24
C SER A 100 37.72 14.93 20.57
N ASP A 101 38.25 14.72 21.77
CA ASP A 101 38.68 13.39 22.24
C ASP A 101 37.50 12.45 22.56
N ARG A 102 36.28 13.00 22.50
CA ARG A 102 35.02 12.31 22.82
C ARG A 102 34.07 12.29 21.62
N SER A 103 33.16 11.32 21.61
CA SER A 103 32.26 11.03 20.50
C SER A 103 30.83 11.56 20.71
N LEU A 104 30.10 11.67 19.60
CA LEU A 104 28.64 11.82 19.57
C LEU A 104 28.03 10.50 19.10
N HIS A 105 27.21 9.91 19.94
CA HIS A 105 26.51 8.66 19.66
C HIS A 105 25.04 8.95 19.37
N LEU A 106 24.53 8.40 18.27
CA LEU A 106 23.13 8.47 17.84
C LEU A 106 22.61 7.04 17.70
N GLU A 107 21.54 6.76 18.42
CA GLU A 107 20.76 5.54 18.31
C GLU A 107 19.33 5.91 17.93
N ALA A 108 18.72 5.15 17.03
CA ALA A 108 17.31 5.29 16.71
C ALA A 108 16.64 3.93 16.52
N SER A 109 15.36 3.84 16.85
CA SER A 109 14.53 2.64 16.66
C SER A 109 13.09 2.98 16.29
N LEU A 110 12.40 2.04 15.63
CA LEU A 110 10.97 2.15 15.28
C LEU A 110 10.13 1.23 16.17
N ASP A 111 8.94 1.60 16.61
CA ASP A 111 8.12 0.74 17.48
C ASP A 111 7.74 -0.61 16.83
N LYS A 112 7.63 -0.64 15.50
CA LYS A 112 7.34 -1.84 14.69
C LYS A 112 8.14 -1.85 13.39
N GLU A 113 8.27 -3.02 12.76
CA GLU A 113 8.82 -3.14 11.41
C GLU A 113 7.78 -2.84 10.32
N LEU A 114 6.52 -3.25 10.55
CA LEU A 114 5.44 -3.14 9.58
C LEU A 114 4.42 -2.09 10.01
N TYR A 115 4.08 -1.20 9.08
CA TYR A 115 3.05 -0.17 9.23
C TYR A 115 2.03 -0.28 8.11
N TYR A 116 0.81 0.11 8.41
CA TYR A 116 -0.23 0.28 7.41
C TYR A 116 -0.22 1.68 6.80
N HIS A 117 -0.73 1.79 5.58
CA HIS A 117 -0.96 3.11 4.97
C HIS A 117 -1.85 3.98 5.87
N GLY A 118 -1.40 5.21 6.15
CA GLY A 118 -2.07 6.13 7.06
C GLY A 118 -1.76 5.93 8.55
N GLU A 119 -1.07 4.86 8.94
CA GLU A 119 -0.62 4.65 10.32
C GLU A 119 0.57 5.58 10.65
N PRO A 120 0.56 6.28 11.79
CA PRO A 120 1.71 7.06 12.25
C PRO A 120 2.88 6.17 12.66
N LEU A 121 4.11 6.52 12.26
CA LEU A 121 5.34 5.85 12.68
C LEU A 121 5.89 6.51 13.93
N ASN A 122 6.27 5.73 14.96
CA ASN A 122 6.94 6.26 16.14
C ASN A 122 8.44 5.96 16.08
N VAL A 123 9.23 7.02 16.03
CA VAL A 123 10.69 6.98 15.88
C VAL A 123 11.32 7.39 17.20
N ASN A 124 11.86 6.42 17.93
CA ASN A 124 12.63 6.67 19.15
C ASN A 124 14.02 7.16 18.73
N VAL A 125 14.46 8.29 19.28
CA VAL A 125 15.79 8.85 19.01
C VAL A 125 16.49 9.07 20.34
N HIS A 126 17.63 8.41 20.52
CA HIS A 126 18.51 8.55 21.66
C HIS A 126 19.86 9.13 21.20
N VAL A 127 20.29 10.19 21.86
CA VAL A 127 21.56 10.87 21.54
C VAL A 127 22.38 10.96 22.82
N THR A 128 23.58 10.41 22.78
CA THR A 128 24.57 10.56 23.84
C THR A 128 25.71 11.44 23.31
N ASN A 129 25.70 12.72 23.69
CA ASN A 129 26.67 13.70 23.23
C ASN A 129 27.79 13.88 24.24
N ASN A 130 28.84 13.07 24.14
CA ASN A 130 30.05 13.25 24.93
C ASN A 130 31.03 14.26 24.31
N SER A 131 30.76 14.72 23.08
CA SER A 131 31.62 15.63 22.34
C SER A 131 31.56 17.07 22.84
N THR A 132 32.46 17.91 22.33
CA THR A 132 32.43 19.37 22.56
C THR A 132 31.49 20.13 21.63
N LYS A 133 30.84 19.44 20.67
CA LYS A 133 29.94 20.06 19.69
C LYS A 133 28.51 20.08 20.20
N THR A 134 27.71 21.02 19.69
CA THR A 134 26.27 21.12 19.98
C THR A 134 25.47 20.60 18.80
N VAL A 135 24.47 19.74 19.05
CA VAL A 135 23.46 19.42 18.05
C VAL A 135 22.47 20.57 18.01
N LYS A 136 22.29 21.18 16.84
CA LYS A 136 21.43 22.36 16.65
C LYS A 136 19.96 22.01 16.43
N LYS A 137 19.72 20.88 15.76
CA LYS A 137 18.40 20.40 15.36
C LYS A 137 18.45 18.94 14.96
N ILE A 138 17.28 18.31 15.02
CA ILE A 138 17.07 16.91 14.66
C ILE A 138 16.06 16.87 13.51
N LYS A 139 16.42 16.17 12.44
CA LYS A 139 15.54 15.96 11.28
C LYS A 139 15.19 14.48 11.17
N VAL A 140 13.89 14.19 11.11
CA VAL A 140 13.35 12.85 10.83
C VAL A 140 12.70 12.90 9.46
N SER A 141 13.03 11.96 8.58
CA SER A 141 12.42 11.91 7.25
C SER A 141 12.11 10.48 6.82
N VAL A 142 10.94 10.26 6.26
CA VAL A 142 10.57 9.00 5.62
C VAL A 142 10.90 9.11 4.14
N ARG A 143 11.62 8.13 3.60
CA ARG A 143 12.04 8.10 2.19
C ARG A 143 11.55 6.82 1.54
N GLN A 144 10.92 6.97 0.39
CA GLN A 144 10.62 5.90 -0.54
C GLN A 144 11.77 5.74 -1.53
N TYR A 145 12.18 4.51 -1.74
CA TYR A 145 13.13 4.11 -2.76
C TYR A 145 12.40 3.22 -3.76
N ALA A 146 12.50 3.56 -5.04
CA ALA A 146 11.94 2.76 -6.12
C ALA A 146 13.06 2.36 -7.09
N ASP A 147 13.43 1.09 -7.06
CA ASP A 147 14.46 0.50 -7.91
C ASP A 147 13.82 -0.15 -9.14
N ILE A 148 14.13 0.37 -10.33
CA ILE A 148 13.69 -0.20 -11.60
C ILE A 148 14.69 -1.29 -12.02
N CYS A 149 14.21 -2.51 -12.23
CA CYS A 149 15.03 -3.67 -12.57
C CYS A 149 14.64 -4.33 -13.91
N LEU A 150 13.99 -3.58 -14.81
CA LEU A 150 13.59 -4.04 -16.16
C LEU A 150 14.70 -3.78 -17.19
N PHE A 151 14.53 -2.75 -18.03
CA PHE A 151 15.37 -2.44 -19.18
C PHE A 151 16.52 -1.46 -18.86
N SER A 152 16.36 -0.64 -17.82
CA SER A 152 17.36 0.29 -17.32
C SER A 152 17.36 0.24 -15.80
N THR A 153 18.54 0.11 -15.19
CA THR A 153 18.68 0.17 -13.74
C THR A 153 18.69 1.63 -13.31
N ALA A 154 17.58 2.08 -12.73
CA ALA A 154 17.44 3.42 -12.17
C ALA A 154 16.85 3.33 -10.76
N GLN A 155 17.35 4.17 -9.86
CA GLN A 155 16.82 4.29 -8.50
C GLN A 155 16.23 5.68 -8.32
N TYR A 156 14.94 5.74 -7.99
CA TYR A 156 14.29 6.96 -7.55
C TYR A 156 14.26 7.01 -6.03
N LYS A 157 14.55 8.20 -5.48
CA LYS A 157 14.59 8.44 -4.05
C LYS A 157 13.74 9.66 -3.72
N CYS A 158 12.59 9.41 -3.09
CA CYS A 158 11.58 10.43 -2.82
C CYS A 158 11.35 10.56 -1.31
N PRO A 159 11.61 11.73 -0.69
CA PRO A 159 11.16 11.96 0.68
C PRO A 159 9.64 12.05 0.70
N VAL A 160 8.97 11.17 1.43
CA VAL A 160 7.49 11.10 1.51
C VAL A 160 6.93 11.72 2.79
N ALA A 161 7.76 11.94 3.80
CA ALA A 161 7.40 12.76 4.96
C ALA A 161 8.67 13.34 5.56
N GLN A 162 8.61 14.56 6.08
CA GLN A 162 9.74 15.21 6.74
C GLN A 162 9.27 15.98 7.96
N LEU A 163 10.02 15.84 9.05
CA LEU A 163 9.83 16.55 10.31
C LEU A 163 11.18 17.12 10.72
N GLU A 164 11.21 18.43 10.99
CA GLU A 164 12.38 19.14 11.50
C GLU A 164 12.00 19.78 12.83
N GLN A 165 12.82 19.55 13.85
CA GLN A 165 12.61 20.06 15.20
C GLN A 165 13.90 20.69 15.70
N ASP A 166 13.79 21.88 16.29
CA ASP A 166 14.91 22.63 16.87
C ASP A 166 15.29 22.11 18.27
N ASP A 167 15.19 20.79 18.45
CA ASP A 167 15.67 20.09 19.65
C ASP A 167 17.20 20.15 19.67
N GLN A 168 17.75 20.85 20.67
CA GLN A 168 19.18 21.02 20.85
C GLN A 168 19.73 20.00 21.84
N VAL A 169 20.94 19.50 21.56
CA VAL A 169 21.68 18.63 22.49
C VAL A 169 23.01 19.28 22.80
N SER A 170 23.14 19.78 24.03
CA SER A 170 24.34 20.46 24.53
C SER A 170 25.53 19.48 24.64
N PRO A 171 26.77 19.99 24.65
CA PRO A 171 27.95 19.17 24.94
C PRO A 171 27.81 18.44 26.27
N SER A 172 28.34 17.21 26.35
CA SER A 172 28.30 16.35 27.56
C SER A 172 26.90 16.11 28.13
N SER A 173 25.88 15.99 27.27
CA SER A 173 24.50 15.72 27.67
C SER A 173 23.88 14.57 26.86
N THR A 174 22.81 13.99 27.41
CA THR A 174 22.00 12.97 26.74
C THR A 174 20.63 13.54 26.38
N PHE A 175 20.03 13.01 25.32
CA PHE A 175 18.70 13.39 24.84
C PHE A 175 17.94 12.13 24.42
N CYS A 176 16.65 12.09 24.75
CA CYS A 176 15.75 11.01 24.34
C CYS A 176 14.38 11.60 24.01
N LYS A 177 13.87 11.34 22.81
CA LYS A 177 12.54 11.79 22.37
C LYS A 177 11.97 10.84 21.34
N VAL A 178 10.65 10.69 21.35
CA VAL A 178 9.90 9.95 20.35
C VAL A 178 9.29 10.95 19.37
N TYR A 179 9.54 10.76 18.08
CA TYR A 179 8.94 11.56 17.01
C TYR A 179 7.87 10.74 16.29
N THR A 180 6.73 11.36 16.01
CA THR A 180 5.66 10.74 15.23
C THR A 180 5.60 11.35 13.83
N ILE A 181 5.59 10.51 12.80
CA ILE A 181 5.57 10.95 11.39
C ILE A 181 4.70 10.02 10.54
N THR A 182 3.86 10.57 9.67
CA THR A 182 2.92 9.78 8.85
C THR A 182 3.17 10.03 7.36
N PRO A 183 3.61 9.02 6.58
CA PRO A 183 3.77 9.16 5.14
C PRO A 183 2.40 9.05 4.43
N LEU A 184 1.92 10.14 3.85
CA LEU A 184 0.64 10.20 3.14
C LEU A 184 0.81 10.61 1.68
N LEU A 185 0.04 10.03 0.77
CA LEU A 185 0.06 10.46 -0.65
C LEU A 185 -0.42 11.91 -0.82
N SER A 186 -1.37 12.37 0.01
CA SER A 186 -1.93 13.74 -0.05
C SER A 186 -0.84 14.83 -0.11
N ASP A 187 0.23 14.63 0.65
CA ASP A 187 1.29 15.63 0.83
C ASP A 187 2.40 15.52 -0.23
N ASN A 188 2.27 14.54 -1.14
CA ASN A 188 3.32 14.15 -2.08
C ASN A 188 2.85 14.08 -3.54
N ARG A 189 1.62 14.51 -3.83
CA ARG A 189 0.99 14.38 -5.16
C ARG A 189 1.76 15.06 -6.29
N GLU A 190 2.59 16.06 -5.99
CA GLU A 190 3.35 16.81 -6.99
C GLU A 190 4.76 16.25 -7.21
N LYS A 191 5.16 15.20 -6.46
CA LYS A 191 6.54 14.68 -6.50
C LYS A 191 6.76 13.74 -7.68
N ARG A 192 7.74 14.08 -8.51
CA ARG A 192 8.25 13.18 -9.56
C ARG A 192 8.90 11.93 -8.98
N GLY A 193 8.78 10.81 -9.69
CA GLY A 193 9.50 9.57 -9.38
C GLY A 193 8.98 8.84 -8.15
N LEU A 194 7.80 9.24 -7.66
CA LEU A 194 7.09 8.58 -6.57
C LEU A 194 6.40 7.32 -7.08
N ALA A 195 6.62 6.19 -6.42
CA ALA A 195 5.92 4.95 -6.70
C ALA A 195 4.57 4.93 -5.99
N LEU A 196 3.52 4.62 -6.75
CA LEU A 196 2.13 4.54 -6.33
C LEU A 196 1.58 3.13 -6.58
N ASP A 197 0.58 2.69 -5.82
CA ASP A 197 -0.11 1.42 -6.08
C ASP A 197 -1.20 1.50 -7.16
N GLY A 198 -1.28 2.65 -7.85
CA GLY A 198 -2.24 2.93 -8.91
C GLY A 198 -2.00 4.26 -9.62
N LYS A 199 -2.98 4.68 -10.43
CA LYS A 199 -2.91 5.96 -11.14
C LYS A 199 -3.25 7.12 -10.20
N LEU A 200 -2.49 8.21 -10.29
CA LEU A 200 -2.67 9.41 -9.46
C LEU A 200 -4.09 10.00 -9.54
N LYS A 201 -4.80 9.82 -10.67
CA LYS A 201 -6.17 10.31 -10.88
C LYS A 201 -7.25 9.58 -10.10
N HIS A 202 -6.98 8.39 -9.57
CA HIS A 202 -7.97 7.61 -8.83
C HIS A 202 -7.94 7.95 -7.34
N GLU A 203 -9.12 8.03 -6.73
CA GLU A 203 -9.29 8.32 -5.30
C GLU A 203 -8.72 7.22 -4.40
N ASP A 204 -8.77 5.97 -4.86
CA ASP A 204 -8.30 4.77 -4.14
C ASP A 204 -6.76 4.56 -4.21
N THR A 205 -6.01 5.48 -4.82
CA THR A 205 -4.56 5.35 -4.98
C THR A 205 -3.82 5.80 -3.72
N ASN A 206 -2.81 5.01 -3.34
CA ASN A 206 -1.92 5.29 -2.23
C ASN A 206 -0.45 5.25 -2.68
N LEU A 207 0.46 5.55 -1.75
CA LEU A 207 1.87 5.23 -1.92
C LEU A 207 2.02 3.72 -2.20
N ALA A 208 2.97 3.35 -3.05
CA ALA A 208 3.20 1.93 -3.33
C ALA A 208 3.60 1.17 -2.05
N SER A 209 3.00 0.01 -1.82
CA SER A 209 3.43 -0.88 -0.71
C SER A 209 4.85 -1.40 -0.93
N SER A 210 5.57 -1.71 0.14
CA SER A 210 6.88 -2.33 0.09
C SER A 210 6.84 -3.68 -0.66
N THR A 211 7.80 -3.90 -1.55
CA THR A 211 7.91 -5.14 -2.31
C THR A 211 8.57 -6.22 -1.45
N ILE A 212 7.82 -7.28 -1.10
CA ILE A 212 8.41 -8.45 -0.43
C ILE A 212 8.95 -9.42 -1.47
N VAL A 213 10.27 -9.56 -1.53
CA VAL A 213 10.95 -10.52 -2.41
C VAL A 213 11.07 -11.85 -1.69
N LYS A 214 10.50 -12.92 -2.26
CA LYS A 214 10.74 -14.28 -1.74
C LYS A 214 12.19 -14.70 -2.02
N GLU A 215 12.77 -15.46 -1.10
CA GLU A 215 14.11 -16.01 -1.26
C GLU A 215 14.18 -16.86 -2.55
N GLY A 216 15.21 -16.62 -3.38
CA GLY A 216 15.36 -17.25 -4.70
C GLY A 216 14.55 -16.63 -5.85
N ALA A 217 13.76 -15.57 -5.61
CA ALA A 217 13.04 -14.88 -6.69
C ALA A 217 13.99 -14.01 -7.54
N ASN A 218 13.81 -14.06 -8.86
CA ASN A 218 14.54 -13.18 -9.77
C ASN A 218 14.00 -11.74 -9.64
N LYS A 219 14.85 -10.83 -9.16
CA LYS A 219 14.50 -9.42 -8.92
C LYS A 219 14.15 -8.66 -10.21
N GLU A 220 14.70 -9.06 -11.35
CA GLU A 220 14.43 -8.44 -12.65
C GLU A 220 12.97 -8.68 -13.09
N VAL A 221 12.38 -9.81 -12.70
CA VAL A 221 10.99 -10.18 -13.00
C VAL A 221 9.99 -9.32 -12.20
N LEU A 222 10.44 -8.69 -11.11
CA LEU A 222 9.58 -7.90 -10.23
C LEU A 222 9.38 -6.46 -10.70
N GLY A 223 10.01 -6.05 -11.80
CA GLY A 223 9.75 -4.76 -12.41
C GLY A 223 10.34 -3.59 -11.62
N ILE A 224 9.58 -3.12 -10.65
CA ILE A 224 9.91 -1.98 -9.78
C ILE A 224 9.84 -2.47 -8.32
N LEU A 225 10.96 -2.38 -7.61
CA LEU A 225 11.05 -2.73 -6.19
C LEU A 225 10.91 -1.48 -5.34
N VAL A 226 9.91 -1.47 -4.47
CA VAL A 226 9.66 -0.35 -3.56
C VAL A 226 10.12 -0.71 -2.16
N SER A 227 10.90 0.16 -1.53
CA SER A 227 11.30 0.04 -0.14
C SER A 227 11.26 1.38 0.58
N TYR A 228 11.11 1.35 1.90
CA TYR A 228 11.04 2.57 2.71
C TYR A 228 12.10 2.56 3.80
N ARG A 229 12.60 3.76 4.12
CA ARG A 229 13.49 3.98 5.25
C ARG A 229 13.14 5.25 5.99
N VAL A 230 13.19 5.19 7.31
CA VAL A 230 13.23 6.37 8.17
C VAL A 230 14.68 6.79 8.31
N LYS A 231 14.98 8.06 8.02
CA LYS A 231 16.29 8.66 8.24
C LYS A 231 16.22 9.67 9.38
N VAL A 232 17.02 9.44 10.41
CA VAL A 232 17.25 10.40 11.50
C VAL A 232 18.58 11.09 11.25
N LYS A 233 18.60 12.42 11.23
CA LYS A 233 19.78 13.24 10.98
C LYS A 233 19.94 14.30 12.07
N LEU A 234 21.07 14.26 12.76
CA LEU A 234 21.52 15.30 13.69
C LEU A 234 22.31 16.34 12.92
N VAL A 235 21.91 17.61 13.04
CA VAL A 235 22.64 18.74 12.45
C VAL A 235 23.57 19.30 13.51
N VAL A 236 24.88 19.15 13.31
CA VAL A 236 25.88 19.46 14.32
C VAL A 236 26.54 20.81 14.03
N SER A 237 26.74 21.62 15.07
CA SER A 237 27.40 22.92 14.95
C SER A 237 28.86 22.77 14.51
N ARG A 238 29.24 23.41 13.39
CA ARG A 238 30.64 23.46 12.92
C ARG A 238 31.28 22.05 12.85
N GLY A 239 30.54 21.08 12.33
CA GLY A 239 30.93 19.68 12.16
C GLY A 239 30.08 19.02 11.07
N GLY A 240 30.44 17.81 10.65
CA GLY A 240 29.63 17.01 9.73
C GLY A 240 28.38 16.45 10.42
N ASP A 241 27.25 16.44 9.71
CA ASP A 241 26.01 15.86 10.22
C ASP A 241 26.14 14.35 10.47
N VAL A 242 25.40 13.85 11.46
CA VAL A 242 25.36 12.43 11.82
C VAL A 242 23.98 11.89 11.46
N SER A 243 23.90 10.71 10.85
CA SER A 243 22.61 10.12 10.51
C SER A 243 22.60 8.61 10.51
N VAL A 244 21.46 8.02 10.86
CA VAL A 244 21.13 6.60 10.72
C VAL A 244 19.90 6.42 9.82
N GLU A 245 19.78 5.27 9.18
CA GLU A 245 18.61 4.88 8.38
C GLU A 245 18.05 3.56 8.89
N LEU A 246 16.73 3.52 9.15
CA LEU A 246 15.98 2.38 9.65
C LEU A 246 15.04 1.88 8.54
N PRO A 247 15.20 0.64 8.04
CA PRO A 247 14.26 0.08 7.09
C PRO A 247 12.92 -0.26 7.77
N PHE A 248 11.82 -0.15 7.03
CA PHE A 248 10.51 -0.61 7.48
C PHE A 248 9.64 -1.03 6.27
N VAL A 249 8.55 -1.72 6.56
CA VAL A 249 7.61 -2.27 5.59
C VAL A 249 6.30 -1.48 5.65
N LEU A 250 5.87 -0.89 4.53
CA LEU A 250 4.60 -0.17 4.41
C LEU A 250 3.65 -0.98 3.53
N MET A 251 2.48 -1.40 4.04
CA MET A 251 1.58 -2.28 3.29
C MET A 251 0.09 -2.01 3.57
N HIS A 252 -0.79 -2.64 2.78
CA HIS A 252 -2.22 -2.67 3.07
C HIS A 252 -2.54 -3.73 4.15
N PRO A 253 -3.51 -3.45 5.05
CA PRO A 253 -4.00 -4.44 6.01
C PRO A 253 -4.70 -5.58 5.27
N LYS A 254 -4.61 -6.79 5.82
CA LYS A 254 -5.40 -7.92 5.28
C LYS A 254 -6.89 -7.59 5.42
N PRO A 255 -7.72 -7.82 4.38
CA PRO A 255 -9.16 -7.74 4.53
C PRO A 255 -9.60 -8.73 5.61
N HIS A 256 -10.44 -8.29 6.56
CA HIS A 256 -11.03 -9.21 7.51
C HIS A 256 -11.93 -10.19 6.76
N ASP A 257 -11.65 -11.49 6.87
CA ASP A 257 -12.64 -12.50 6.51
C ASP A 257 -13.81 -12.34 7.46
N HIS A 258 -14.91 -11.76 6.97
CA HIS A 258 -16.19 -11.73 7.68
C HIS A 258 -16.71 -13.16 7.83
N THR A 259 -16.17 -13.88 8.81
CA THR A 259 -16.86 -15.03 9.41
C THR A 259 -18.03 -14.42 10.16
N PRO A 260 -19.29 -14.69 9.78
CA PRO A 260 -20.42 -14.11 10.49
C PRO A 260 -20.39 -14.68 11.92
N LEU A 261 -20.26 -13.79 12.90
CA LEU A 261 -20.54 -14.12 14.30
C LEU A 261 -21.95 -14.73 14.36
N PRO A 262 -22.15 -15.87 15.03
CA PRO A 262 -23.50 -16.33 15.33
C PRO A 262 -24.18 -15.24 16.14
N ARG A 263 -25.27 -14.66 15.60
CA ARG A 263 -26.13 -13.78 16.39
C ARG A 263 -26.54 -14.57 17.64
N PRO A 264 -26.46 -14.00 18.86
CA PRO A 264 -27.07 -14.61 20.03
C PRO A 264 -28.54 -14.82 19.74
N GLN A 265 -29.01 -16.06 19.80
CA GLN A 265 -30.44 -16.36 19.79
C GLN A 265 -31.03 -15.67 21.02
N SER A 266 -31.80 -14.61 20.79
CA SER A 266 -32.66 -14.05 21.84
C SER A 266 -33.69 -15.12 22.17
N ALA A 267 -33.64 -15.61 23.40
CA ALA A 267 -34.66 -16.48 23.97
C ALA A 267 -36.01 -15.76 23.89
N ALA A 268 -36.98 -16.36 23.19
CA ALA A 268 -38.37 -15.93 23.25
C ALA A 268 -39.01 -16.45 24.55
N PRO A 269 -39.90 -15.69 25.21
CA PRO A 269 -40.63 -16.17 26.36
C PRO A 269 -41.79 -17.08 25.92
N GLU A 270 -41.98 -18.16 26.67
CA GLU A 270 -43.10 -19.10 26.54
C GLU A 270 -44.43 -18.40 26.84
N THR A 271 -45.47 -18.68 26.05
CA THR A 271 -46.86 -18.55 26.51
C THR A 271 -47.78 -19.49 25.73
N ASP A 272 -48.43 -20.40 26.47
CA ASP A 272 -49.44 -21.37 26.06
C ASP A 272 -50.79 -20.71 25.73
N VAL A 273 -51.38 -21.01 24.56
CA VAL A 273 -52.82 -21.41 24.40
C VAL A 273 -53.08 -22.04 23.00
N PRO A 274 -54.06 -22.96 22.83
CA PRO A 274 -54.12 -23.88 21.68
C PRO A 274 -55.32 -23.68 20.70
N VAL A 275 -55.18 -24.29 19.49
CA VAL A 275 -56.17 -24.67 18.43
C VAL A 275 -56.92 -23.50 17.72
N ASP A 276 -57.08 -23.40 16.38
CA ASP A 276 -57.40 -24.44 15.40
C ASP A 276 -57.18 -24.03 13.90
N THR A 277 -56.86 -25.03 13.07
CA THR A 277 -57.01 -25.19 11.59
C THR A 277 -56.70 -24.05 10.58
N ASN A 278 -55.60 -24.19 9.82
CA ASN A 278 -55.61 -24.65 8.41
C ASN A 278 -54.21 -24.59 7.74
N LEU A 279 -53.89 -25.67 7.00
CA LEU A 279 -52.73 -25.87 6.13
C LEU A 279 -52.50 -24.73 5.15
N ILE A 280 -51.28 -24.17 5.13
CA ILE A 280 -50.44 -24.15 3.92
C ILE A 280 -48.98 -24.34 4.36
N GLU A 281 -48.39 -25.49 4.05
CA GLU A 281 -46.93 -25.64 3.98
C GLU A 281 -46.45 -24.77 2.82
N PHE A 282 -45.86 -23.62 3.12
CA PHE A 282 -44.94 -22.98 2.19
C PHE A 282 -43.53 -23.40 2.60
N ASP A 283 -42.91 -24.16 1.71
CA ASP A 283 -41.51 -24.56 1.73
C ASP A 283 -40.62 -23.48 2.36
N THR A 284 -40.10 -23.82 3.52
CA THR A 284 -38.83 -23.29 4.00
C THR A 284 -37.76 -23.55 2.95
N ASN A 285 -37.46 -22.56 2.12
CA ASN A 285 -36.19 -22.54 1.41
C ASN A 285 -35.76 -21.13 0.99
N TYR A 286 -34.52 -20.82 1.36
CA TYR A 286 -33.70 -19.65 1.01
C TYR A 286 -33.84 -18.41 1.90
N ALA A 287 -33.22 -18.56 3.07
CA ALA A 287 -32.54 -17.49 3.77
C ALA A 287 -31.74 -16.58 2.81
N THR A 288 -32.01 -15.27 2.92
CA THR A 288 -31.11 -14.14 2.56
C THR A 288 -30.49 -14.21 1.18
N ASP A 289 -31.26 -13.79 0.17
CA ASP A 289 -30.72 -13.30 -1.09
C ASP A 289 -30.01 -11.96 -0.81
N ASP A 290 -28.70 -11.98 -0.55
CA ASP A 290 -27.86 -10.78 -0.39
C ASP A 290 -27.93 -9.93 -1.69
N ASP A 291 -28.89 -9.03 -1.88
CA ASP A 291 -29.14 -8.28 -3.13
C ASP A 291 -27.86 -7.88 -3.88
N ILE A 292 -27.57 -8.56 -5.00
CA ILE A 292 -26.39 -8.21 -5.83
C ILE A 292 -26.65 -6.86 -6.48
N VAL A 293 -25.93 -5.82 -6.05
CA VAL A 293 -25.95 -4.50 -6.68
C VAL A 293 -24.86 -4.45 -7.76
N PHE A 294 -25.24 -4.05 -8.97
CA PHE A 294 -24.29 -3.80 -10.05
C PHE A 294 -23.79 -2.36 -9.97
N GLU A 295 -22.47 -2.20 -9.97
CA GLU A 295 -21.80 -0.91 -9.98
C GLU A 295 -20.84 -0.84 -11.17
N ASP A 296 -20.49 0.38 -11.59
CA ASP A 296 -19.51 0.58 -12.64
C ASP A 296 -18.10 0.16 -12.15
N PHE A 297 -17.31 -0.41 -13.05
CA PHE A 297 -15.91 -0.75 -12.78
C PHE A 297 -15.01 0.50 -12.81
N ALA A 298 -15.46 1.58 -13.45
CA ALA A 298 -14.73 2.84 -13.49
C ALA A 298 -14.41 3.34 -12.08
N ARG A 299 -13.12 3.54 -11.78
CA ARG A 299 -12.68 4.06 -10.49
C ARG A 299 -13.08 5.52 -10.35
N LEU A 300 -13.52 5.88 -9.14
CA LEU A 300 -13.79 7.26 -8.78
C LEU A 300 -12.55 8.13 -9.01
N ARG A 301 -12.76 9.23 -9.75
CA ARG A 301 -11.73 10.22 -10.07
C ARG A 301 -11.64 11.24 -8.93
N LEU A 302 -10.42 11.66 -8.63
CA LEU A 302 -10.17 12.76 -7.71
C LEU A 302 -10.69 14.08 -8.28
N LYS A 303 -11.45 14.83 -7.47
CA LYS A 303 -11.94 16.16 -7.85
C LYS A 303 -10.76 17.12 -8.10
N GLY A 304 -10.75 17.79 -9.25
CA GLY A 304 -9.82 18.88 -9.57
C GLY A 304 -8.54 18.49 -10.33
N MET A 305 -8.38 17.25 -10.77
CA MET A 305 -7.29 16.88 -11.70
C MET A 305 -7.72 17.17 -13.15
N LYS A 306 -6.86 17.87 -13.91
CA LYS A 306 -7.09 18.16 -15.33
C LYS A 306 -7.08 16.88 -16.16
N ASP A 307 -7.93 16.83 -17.18
CA ASP A 307 -7.98 15.76 -18.15
C ASP A 307 -6.69 15.76 -18.98
N ASP A 308 -5.82 14.78 -18.71
CA ASP A 308 -4.91 14.33 -19.75
C ASP A 308 -5.74 13.39 -20.65
N ASP A 309 -6.24 13.95 -21.75
CA ASP A 309 -7.08 13.35 -22.81
C ASP A 309 -6.49 12.10 -23.51
N TYR A 310 -5.47 11.47 -22.94
CA TYR A 310 -4.79 10.32 -23.55
C TYR A 310 -5.52 8.98 -23.33
N ASP A 311 -6.38 8.87 -22.32
CA ASP A 311 -7.16 7.63 -22.06
C ASP A 311 -8.61 7.71 -22.59
N ASP A 312 -9.18 8.90 -22.81
CA ASP A 312 -10.60 9.07 -23.20
C ASP A 312 -10.84 9.01 -24.73
N GLN A 313 -9.81 8.74 -25.54
CA GLN A 313 -9.97 8.47 -26.98
C GLN A 313 -10.34 7.02 -27.32
N LEU A 314 -10.89 6.29 -26.35
CA LEU A 314 -11.38 4.91 -26.49
C LEU A 314 -12.67 4.72 -25.68
N CYS A 315 -13.73 5.43 -26.07
CA CYS A 315 -15.09 4.92 -25.96
C CYS A 315 -15.55 4.49 -27.35
#